data_AF-X4ZHB2-F1
#
_entry.id   AF-X4ZHB2-F1
#
_cell.length_a   1.000
_cell.length_b   1.000
_cell.length_c   1.000
_cell.angle_alpha   90.00
_cell.angle_beta   90.00
_cell.angle_gamma   90.00
#
_symmetry.space_group_name_H-M   'P 1'
#
loop_
_entity.id
_entity.type
_entity.pdbx_description
1 polymer ?
#
loop_
_entity_poly.entity_id
_entity_poly.type
_entity_poly.pdbx_seq_one_letter_code
_entity_poly.pdbx_strand_id
1 'polypeptide(L)'
;MDGNLISIFGADAPDHLRKESLRDLVKLAGVLAELREHFEEPLKVLETLKMLNLIQREALGLDEPLADGDALFYRFRNKYGYEPGIRLDRLLNVLQKYNWISRGKRRLTMLDAGKRMTDTLIRLANDSLAYYMQDDVARSLFQARRDADLGEAYDDKGISGGDRMASMIRNTADAVDELKERQLELLADRNALPQIQIIADLMQELNDRMNERLSPFEGVEEADSLPPLLQQGREIMREGMEISLGTLNKFLHFARLQQTEIRTEISPQAIRRYIIQSFDKATDSEQPRGHEILSFLEQDRVPGERLDGMWVPVQFASPVSNLQLADTVRYLEGYVPKAEPILERLEPDYPKAEEWTEDEIGLHLARMEWQLTKERIRTDEVERILQKREAVGLEKLVLEAGSENWSDALNALLAVSALVGGQQAAIEREEGGAEHAQAPETRTEWQLMNKGGEKNVVRRTGGQLQQSAAGSDGAPDGGAQSR
;
A
#
# COMPACT_ATOMS: atom_id res chain seq x y z
N MET A 1 -26.85 16.08 -29.19
CA MET A 1 -25.72 16.87 -29.74
C MET A 1 -24.81 15.86 -30.39
N ASP A 2 -24.93 15.68 -31.71
CA ASP A 2 -24.20 14.64 -32.44
C ASP A 2 -22.87 15.23 -32.92
N GLY A 3 -21.95 15.43 -31.98
CA GLY A 3 -20.56 15.71 -32.31
C GLY A 3 -19.90 14.41 -32.76
N ASN A 4 -19.40 14.36 -34.00
CA ASN A 4 -18.65 13.20 -34.50
C ASN A 4 -17.55 12.82 -33.50
N LEU A 5 -17.68 11.62 -32.93
CA LEU A 5 -16.79 11.09 -31.92
C LEU A 5 -15.39 10.89 -32.53
N ILE A 6 -14.40 11.62 -32.01
CA ILE A 6 -13.00 11.52 -32.41
C ILE A 6 -12.42 10.26 -31.76
N SER A 7 -12.40 9.18 -32.53
CA SER A 7 -11.81 7.90 -32.13
C SER A 7 -10.91 7.35 -33.23
N ILE A 8 -9.76 6.78 -32.83
CA ILE A 8 -8.87 6.06 -33.74
C ILE A 8 -9.54 4.81 -34.35
N PHE A 9 -10.56 4.30 -33.66
CA PHE A 9 -11.37 3.15 -34.07
C PHE A 9 -12.58 3.55 -34.92
N GLY A 10 -12.92 4.85 -34.96
CA GLY A 10 -14.03 5.37 -35.75
C GLY A 10 -13.78 5.25 -37.24
N ALA A 11 -14.82 4.87 -38.00
CA ALA A 11 -14.75 4.79 -39.45
C ALA A 11 -14.51 6.17 -40.10
N ASP A 12 -14.94 7.24 -39.43
CA ASP A 12 -14.98 8.61 -39.98
C ASP A 12 -13.65 9.40 -39.85
N ALA A 13 -12.64 8.84 -39.18
CA ALA A 13 -11.35 9.51 -39.02
C ALA A 13 -10.55 9.51 -40.35
N PRO A 14 -10.09 10.66 -40.87
CA PRO A 14 -9.32 10.70 -42.11
C PRO A 14 -8.06 9.82 -42.06
N ASP A 15 -7.86 8.97 -43.06
CA ASP A 15 -6.77 7.97 -43.10
C ASP A 15 -5.37 8.57 -42.90
N HIS A 16 -5.14 9.78 -43.41
CA HIS A 16 -3.85 10.46 -43.28
C HIS A 16 -3.57 10.86 -41.82
N LEU A 17 -4.54 11.44 -41.11
CA LEU A 17 -4.41 11.80 -39.69
C LEU A 17 -4.27 10.55 -38.82
N ARG A 18 -4.99 9.49 -39.17
CA ARG A 18 -4.90 8.18 -38.50
C ARG A 18 -3.48 7.61 -38.60
N LYS A 19 -2.90 7.61 -39.81
CA LYS A 19 -1.52 7.18 -40.07
C LYS A 19 -0.49 8.03 -39.32
N GLU A 20 -0.66 9.35 -39.29
CA GLU A 20 0.25 10.23 -38.54
C GLU A 20 0.19 9.96 -37.04
N SER A 21 -1.00 9.76 -36.48
CA SER A 21 -1.20 9.45 -35.07
C SER A 21 -0.56 8.10 -34.69
N LEU A 22 -0.77 7.06 -35.51
CA LEU A 22 -0.14 5.75 -35.30
C LEU A 22 1.38 5.79 -35.47
N ARG A 23 1.91 6.68 -36.32
CA ARG A 23 3.36 6.84 -36.50
C ARG A 23 4.04 7.35 -35.22
N ASP A 24 3.35 8.11 -34.38
CA ASP A 24 3.91 8.54 -33.10
C ASP A 24 4.04 7.38 -32.11
N LEU A 25 3.09 6.43 -32.10
CA LEU A 25 3.22 5.17 -31.34
C LEU A 25 4.41 4.33 -31.84
N VAL A 26 4.61 4.25 -33.16
CA VAL A 26 5.77 3.56 -33.75
C VAL A 26 7.09 4.22 -33.33
N LYS A 27 7.15 5.55 -33.30
CA LYS A 27 8.34 6.28 -32.82
C LYS A 27 8.59 6.00 -31.34
N LEU A 28 7.55 6.02 -30.49
CA LEU A 28 7.65 5.70 -29.07
C LEU A 28 8.18 4.28 -28.86
N ALA A 29 7.58 3.29 -29.51
CA ALA A 29 8.03 1.91 -29.43
C ALA A 29 9.50 1.76 -29.87
N GLY A 30 9.91 2.48 -30.91
CA GLY A 30 11.29 2.51 -31.37
C GLY A 30 12.27 3.11 -30.34
N VAL A 31 11.91 4.22 -29.70
CA VAL A 31 12.71 4.82 -28.61
C VAL A 31 12.86 3.85 -27.45
N LEU A 32 11.76 3.22 -27.01
CA LEU A 32 11.78 2.25 -25.90
C LEU A 32 12.62 1.01 -26.26
N ALA A 33 12.53 0.51 -27.50
CA ALA A 33 13.29 -0.65 -27.95
C ALA A 33 14.80 -0.38 -28.02
N GLU A 34 15.23 0.78 -28.53
CA GLU A 34 16.66 1.10 -28.62
C GLU A 34 17.29 1.48 -27.27
N LEU A 35 16.45 1.93 -26.34
CA LEU A 35 16.82 2.23 -24.96
C LEU A 35 16.44 1.10 -24.00
N ARG A 36 16.18 -0.12 -24.49
CA ARG A 36 15.74 -1.26 -23.66
C ARG A 36 16.59 -1.45 -22.40
N GLU A 37 17.92 -1.38 -22.53
CA GLU A 37 18.87 -1.46 -21.39
C GLU A 37 18.62 -0.41 -20.28
N HIS A 38 18.01 0.73 -20.62
CA HIS A 38 17.66 1.80 -19.68
C HIS A 38 16.26 1.57 -19.08
N PHE A 39 15.42 0.79 -19.76
CA PHE A 39 14.05 0.48 -19.34
C PHE A 39 13.90 -0.85 -18.59
N GLU A 40 14.95 -1.68 -18.54
CA GLU A 40 15.01 -2.91 -17.74
C GLU A 40 15.32 -2.64 -16.26
N GLU A 41 15.94 -1.50 -15.93
CA GLU A 41 16.32 -1.14 -14.56
C GLU A 41 15.55 0.10 -14.08
N PRO A 42 14.77 0.03 -12.98
CA PRO A 42 13.93 1.15 -12.51
C PRO A 42 14.71 2.46 -12.27
N LEU A 43 15.96 2.38 -11.79
CA LEU A 43 16.79 3.56 -11.57
C LEU A 43 17.18 4.25 -12.88
N LYS A 44 17.54 3.48 -13.91
CA LYS A 44 17.85 4.01 -15.24
C LYS A 44 16.61 4.57 -15.94
N VAL A 45 15.43 4.00 -15.69
CA VAL A 45 14.14 4.56 -16.15
C VAL A 45 13.97 5.95 -15.56
N LEU A 46 14.13 6.08 -14.24
CA LEU A 46 13.99 7.37 -13.55
C LEU A 46 14.99 8.40 -14.08
N GLU A 47 16.25 8.04 -14.29
CA GLU A 47 17.26 8.94 -14.86
C GLU A 47 16.92 9.37 -16.29
N THR A 48 16.42 8.44 -17.10
CA THR A 48 15.97 8.73 -18.46
C THR A 48 14.78 9.70 -18.45
N LEU A 49 13.80 9.49 -17.58
CA LEU A 49 12.67 10.41 -17.40
C LEU A 49 13.11 11.78 -16.88
N LYS A 50 14.06 11.84 -15.93
CA LYS A 50 14.66 13.10 -15.45
C LYS A 50 15.33 13.87 -16.59
N MET A 51 16.08 13.19 -17.45
CA MET A 51 16.71 13.81 -18.62
C MET A 51 15.68 14.32 -19.63
N LEU A 52 14.65 13.53 -19.93
CA LEU A 52 13.55 13.95 -20.80
C LEU A 52 12.81 15.17 -20.22
N ASN A 53 12.58 15.20 -18.89
CA ASN A 53 11.98 16.34 -18.22
C ASN A 53 12.82 17.62 -18.34
N LEU A 54 14.15 17.53 -18.24
CA LEU A 54 15.04 18.68 -18.43
C LEU A 54 14.96 19.25 -19.85
N ILE A 55 14.95 18.38 -20.87
CA ILE A 55 14.79 18.80 -22.26
C ILE A 55 13.41 19.41 -22.48
N GLN A 56 12.37 18.81 -21.89
CA GLN A 56 11.01 19.29 -22.02
C GLN A 56 10.79 20.65 -21.37
N ARG A 57 11.37 20.89 -20.18
CA ARG A 57 11.28 22.18 -19.49
C ARG A 57 11.91 23.32 -20.30
N GLU A 58 13.03 23.05 -20.98
CA GLU A 58 13.59 23.99 -21.98
C GLU A 58 12.59 24.26 -23.10
N ALA A 59 11.96 23.20 -23.63
CA ALA A 59 11.04 23.30 -24.74
C ALA A 59 9.71 24.02 -24.39
N LEU A 60 9.36 24.08 -23.11
CA LEU A 60 8.26 24.86 -22.53
C LEU A 60 8.67 26.29 -22.15
N GLY A 61 9.96 26.64 -22.27
CA GLY A 61 10.49 27.97 -21.93
C GLY A 61 10.63 28.21 -20.41
N LEU A 62 10.62 27.16 -19.60
CA LEU A 62 10.78 27.25 -18.14
C LEU A 62 12.24 27.35 -17.71
N ASP A 63 13.16 26.80 -18.51
CA ASP A 63 14.59 26.77 -18.25
C ASP A 63 15.39 27.37 -19.42
N GLU A 64 16.65 27.74 -19.19
CA GLU A 64 17.55 28.30 -20.22
C GLU A 64 17.76 27.32 -21.41
N PRO A 65 18.02 27.80 -22.63
CA PRO A 65 18.30 26.94 -23.78
C PRO A 65 19.44 25.95 -23.54
N LEU A 66 19.24 24.71 -23.94
CA LEU A 66 20.29 23.67 -23.91
C LEU A 66 21.12 23.78 -25.18
N ALA A 67 22.42 24.04 -25.04
CA ALA A 67 23.33 24.19 -26.18
C ALA A 67 23.64 22.83 -26.83
N ASP A 68 23.97 21.83 -26.02
CA ASP A 68 24.45 20.51 -26.43
C ASP A 68 24.24 19.45 -25.32
N GLY A 69 24.82 18.26 -25.51
CA GLY A 69 24.79 17.17 -24.54
C GLY A 69 25.51 17.51 -23.23
N ASP A 70 26.64 18.22 -23.29
CA ASP A 70 27.38 18.61 -22.09
C ASP A 70 26.56 19.56 -21.22
N ALA A 71 25.87 20.53 -21.83
CA ALA A 71 24.94 21.41 -21.11
C ALA A 71 23.84 20.64 -20.39
N LEU A 72 23.32 19.57 -21.01
CA LEU A 72 22.32 18.69 -20.39
C LEU A 72 22.92 17.87 -19.25
N PHE A 73 24.14 17.34 -19.41
CA PHE A 73 24.88 16.62 -18.36
C PHE A 73 25.09 17.51 -17.12
N TYR A 74 25.64 18.71 -17.29
CA TYR A 74 25.89 19.62 -16.18
C TYR A 74 24.58 20.09 -15.52
N ARG A 75 23.52 20.29 -16.30
CA ARG A 75 22.21 20.65 -15.74
C ARG A 75 21.61 19.52 -14.91
N PHE A 76 21.74 18.27 -15.36
CA PHE A 76 21.34 17.11 -14.57
C PHE A 76 22.11 17.05 -13.26
N ARG A 77 23.43 17.16 -13.32
CA ARG A 77 24.31 17.15 -12.14
C ARG A 77 23.96 18.27 -11.15
N ASN A 78 23.75 19.49 -11.63
CA ASN A 78 23.41 20.63 -10.79
C ASN A 78 22.03 20.50 -10.13
N LYS A 79 21.05 19.89 -10.82
CA LYS A 79 19.69 19.75 -10.31
C LYS A 79 19.54 18.59 -9.32
N TYR A 80 20.19 17.45 -9.60
CA TYR A 80 19.99 16.22 -8.83
C TYR A 80 21.15 15.88 -7.89
N GLY A 81 22.29 16.58 -8.00
CA GLY A 81 23.42 16.44 -7.08
C GLY A 81 24.38 15.27 -7.39
N TYR A 82 24.15 14.53 -8.47
CA TYR A 82 24.98 13.39 -8.90
C TYR A 82 25.06 13.29 -10.42
N GLU A 83 26.04 12.53 -10.93
CA GLU A 83 26.25 12.36 -12.37
C GLU A 83 25.28 11.31 -12.96
N PRO A 84 24.71 11.55 -14.15
CA PRO A 84 23.80 10.59 -14.77
C PRO A 84 24.51 9.26 -15.05
N GLY A 85 23.93 8.14 -14.61
CA GLY A 85 24.43 6.78 -14.86
C GLY A 85 24.16 6.28 -16.29
N ILE A 86 23.45 7.06 -17.11
CA ILE A 86 23.09 6.73 -18.49
C ILE A 86 24.01 7.39 -19.51
N ARG A 87 24.25 6.68 -20.63
CA ARG A 87 25.08 7.21 -21.74
C ARG A 87 24.31 8.26 -22.53
N LEU A 88 24.61 9.54 -22.25
CA LEU A 88 23.87 10.67 -22.79
C LEU A 88 23.89 10.76 -24.32
N ASP A 89 25.03 10.52 -24.96
CA ASP A 89 25.11 10.53 -26.41
C ASP A 89 24.21 9.48 -27.06
N ARG A 90 24.11 8.29 -26.44
CA ARG A 90 23.21 7.22 -26.91
C ARG A 90 21.76 7.67 -26.77
N LEU A 91 21.36 8.19 -25.61
CA LEU A 91 20.01 8.72 -25.38
C LEU A 91 19.67 9.76 -26.45
N LEU A 92 20.49 10.79 -26.59
CA LEU A 92 20.24 11.86 -27.54
C LEU A 92 20.24 11.35 -28.99
N ASN A 93 21.04 10.32 -29.33
CA ASN A 93 21.11 9.77 -30.70
C ASN A 93 19.81 9.07 -31.06
N VAL A 94 19.28 8.28 -30.11
CA VAL A 94 17.99 7.60 -30.25
C VAL A 94 16.86 8.64 -30.36
N LEU A 95 16.84 9.65 -29.49
CA LEU A 95 15.83 10.70 -29.53
C LEU A 95 15.84 11.48 -30.85
N GLN A 96 17.03 11.74 -31.42
CA GLN A 96 17.16 12.39 -32.72
C GLN A 96 16.70 11.48 -33.86
N LYS A 97 17.08 10.19 -33.84
CA LYS A 97 16.68 9.18 -34.83
C LYS A 97 15.16 9.08 -34.96
N TYR A 98 14.43 9.16 -33.84
CA TYR A 98 12.97 9.08 -33.81
C TYR A 98 12.26 10.44 -33.89
N ASN A 99 12.98 11.53 -34.19
CA ASN A 99 12.44 12.89 -34.30
C ASN A 99 11.74 13.39 -33.03
N TRP A 100 12.25 13.02 -31.86
CA TRP A 100 11.83 13.62 -30.58
C TRP A 100 12.58 14.91 -30.31
N ILE A 101 13.83 14.98 -30.76
CA ILE A 101 14.67 16.18 -30.67
C ILE A 101 15.32 16.50 -32.01
N SER A 102 15.70 17.76 -32.18
CA SER A 102 16.60 18.22 -33.23
C SER A 102 17.87 18.77 -32.59
N ARG A 103 19.03 18.42 -33.16
CA ARG A 103 20.33 18.95 -32.73
C ARG A 103 20.82 19.97 -33.75
N GLY A 104 20.79 21.24 -33.36
CA GLY A 104 21.47 22.31 -34.07
C GLY A 104 22.88 22.53 -33.53
N LYS A 105 23.71 23.31 -34.25
CA LYS A 105 25.09 23.64 -33.83
C LYS A 105 25.20 24.38 -32.49
N ARG A 106 24.10 24.96 -31.99
CA ARG A 106 24.06 25.79 -30.77
C ARG A 106 22.84 25.53 -29.89
N ARG A 107 21.99 24.55 -30.25
CA ARG A 107 20.74 24.32 -29.54
C ARG A 107 20.24 22.90 -29.75
N LEU A 108 19.83 22.28 -28.65
CA LEU A 108 19.03 21.07 -28.61
C LEU A 108 17.57 21.49 -28.44
N THR A 109 16.71 21.15 -29.40
CA THR A 109 15.29 21.52 -29.37
C THR A 109 14.40 20.28 -29.39
N MET A 110 13.39 20.25 -28.51
CA MET A 110 12.38 19.20 -28.55
C MET A 110 11.34 19.48 -29.64
N LEU A 111 11.06 18.46 -30.47
CA LEU A 111 10.05 18.51 -31.52
C LEU A 111 8.67 18.14 -30.96
N ASP A 112 7.58 18.45 -31.67
CA ASP A 112 6.21 18.28 -31.18
C ASP A 112 5.85 16.83 -30.82
N ALA A 113 6.38 15.85 -31.57
CA ALA A 113 6.24 14.44 -31.23
C ALA A 113 6.96 14.11 -29.90
N GLY A 114 8.19 14.63 -29.71
CA GLY A 114 8.94 14.46 -28.47
C GLY A 114 8.24 15.08 -27.26
N LYS A 115 7.66 16.27 -27.41
CA LYS A 115 6.88 16.94 -26.37
C LYS A 115 5.69 16.08 -25.91
N ARG A 116 4.83 15.68 -26.85
CA ARG A 116 3.63 14.87 -26.57
C ARG A 116 3.96 13.51 -25.94
N MET A 117 4.96 12.81 -26.46
CA MET A 117 5.35 11.50 -25.95
C MET A 117 6.02 11.61 -24.57
N THR A 118 6.86 12.62 -24.36
CA THR A 118 7.48 12.89 -23.05
C THR A 118 6.42 13.25 -22.00
N ASP A 119 5.45 14.11 -22.34
CA ASP A 119 4.32 14.44 -21.46
C ASP A 119 3.54 13.18 -21.05
N THR A 120 3.31 12.28 -22.01
CA THR A 120 2.57 11.05 -21.76
C THR A 120 3.36 10.10 -20.85
N LEU A 121 4.66 9.94 -21.06
CA LEU A 121 5.53 9.11 -20.23
C LEU A 121 5.63 9.65 -18.80
N ILE A 122 5.81 10.96 -18.63
CA ILE A 122 5.90 11.59 -17.31
C ILE A 122 4.56 11.51 -16.59
N ARG A 123 3.44 11.77 -17.29
CA ARG A 123 2.09 11.61 -16.73
C ARG A 123 1.87 10.17 -16.26
N LEU A 124 2.20 9.18 -17.10
CA LEU A 124 2.08 7.77 -16.74
C LEU A 124 2.89 7.43 -15.48
N ALA A 125 4.15 7.87 -15.40
CA ALA A 125 5.00 7.62 -14.24
C ALA A 125 4.45 8.27 -12.96
N ASN A 126 3.95 9.50 -13.06
CA ASN A 126 3.34 10.21 -11.93
C ASN A 126 2.03 9.55 -11.50
N ASP A 127 1.20 9.12 -12.44
CA ASP A 127 -0.06 8.43 -12.15
C ASP A 127 0.20 7.07 -11.48
N SER A 128 1.22 6.34 -11.93
CA SER A 128 1.67 5.10 -11.27
C SER A 128 2.21 5.36 -9.87
N LEU A 129 3.03 6.40 -9.67
CA LEU A 129 3.51 6.77 -8.33
C LEU A 129 2.35 7.16 -7.41
N ALA A 130 1.43 8.00 -7.90
CA ALA A 130 0.26 8.43 -7.14
C ALA A 130 -0.62 7.24 -6.76
N TYR A 131 -0.77 6.24 -7.64
CA TYR A 131 -1.46 4.99 -7.33
C TYR A 131 -0.76 4.22 -6.20
N TYR A 132 0.55 3.98 -6.28
CA TYR A 132 1.26 3.22 -5.25
C TYR A 132 1.43 3.95 -3.91
N MET A 133 1.26 5.27 -3.88
CA MET A 133 1.26 6.05 -2.63
C MET A 133 -0.02 5.87 -1.79
N GLN A 134 -1.07 5.27 -2.34
CA GLN A 134 -2.35 5.10 -1.64
C GLN A 134 -2.44 3.75 -0.93
N ASP A 135 -3.28 3.70 0.10
CA ASP A 135 -3.76 2.46 0.71
C ASP A 135 -4.65 1.69 -0.28
N ASP A 136 -4.77 0.38 -0.12
CA ASP A 136 -5.39 -0.52 -1.10
C ASP A 136 -6.83 -0.08 -1.49
N VAL A 137 -7.70 0.27 -0.53
CA VAL A 137 -9.06 0.80 -0.80
C VAL A 137 -9.01 2.14 -1.54
N ALA A 138 -8.10 3.01 -1.13
CA ALA A 138 -7.95 4.33 -1.73
C ALA A 138 -7.41 4.22 -3.17
N ARG A 139 -6.57 3.24 -3.51
CA ARG A 139 -6.04 3.04 -4.87
C ARG A 139 -7.13 2.95 -5.93
N SER A 140 -8.13 2.12 -5.67
CA SER A 140 -9.25 1.89 -6.58
C SER A 140 -10.11 3.17 -6.73
N LEU A 141 -10.33 3.92 -5.65
CA LEU A 141 -11.03 5.22 -5.69
C LEU A 141 -10.22 6.30 -6.43
N PHE A 142 -8.91 6.35 -6.24
CA PHE A 142 -8.04 7.27 -6.98
C PHE A 142 -8.05 6.95 -8.48
N GLN A 143 -8.09 5.67 -8.84
CA GLN A 143 -8.21 5.27 -10.25
C GLN A 143 -9.58 5.64 -10.83
N ALA A 144 -10.67 5.42 -10.08
CA ALA A 144 -11.99 5.87 -10.47
C ALA A 144 -12.04 7.40 -10.67
N ARG A 145 -11.43 8.18 -9.76
CA ARG A 145 -11.36 9.64 -9.86
C ARG A 145 -10.58 10.08 -11.09
N ARG A 146 -9.45 9.45 -11.37
CA ARG A 146 -8.67 9.70 -12.58
C ARG A 146 -9.49 9.39 -13.84
N ASP A 147 -10.23 8.29 -13.86
CA ASP A 147 -11.12 7.98 -14.99
C ASP A 147 -12.26 9.00 -15.12
N ALA A 148 -12.76 9.54 -14.02
CA ALA A 148 -13.72 10.64 -14.03
C ALA A 148 -13.12 11.90 -14.66
N ASP A 149 -11.92 12.32 -14.22
CA ASP A 149 -11.18 13.46 -14.78
C ASP A 149 -10.87 13.28 -16.28
N LEU A 150 -10.45 12.08 -16.68
CA LEU A 150 -10.19 11.76 -18.07
C LEU A 150 -11.48 11.76 -18.90
N GLY A 151 -12.59 11.24 -18.36
CA GLY A 151 -13.89 11.32 -18.99
C GLY A 151 -14.31 12.77 -19.25
N GLU A 152 -14.10 13.67 -18.30
CA GLU A 152 -14.45 15.09 -18.45
C GLU A 152 -13.54 15.80 -19.47
N ALA A 153 -12.24 15.50 -19.41
CA ALA A 153 -11.28 16.11 -20.30
C ALA A 153 -11.40 15.65 -21.76
N TYR A 154 -11.87 14.41 -21.99
CA TYR A 154 -11.88 13.74 -23.28
C TYR A 154 -13.27 13.30 -23.73
N ASP A 155 -13.92 12.37 -23.00
CA ASP A 155 -15.19 11.75 -23.43
C ASP A 155 -16.30 12.80 -23.57
N ASP A 156 -16.41 13.75 -22.64
CA ASP A 156 -17.41 14.84 -22.69
C ASP A 156 -17.16 15.81 -23.87
N LYS A 157 -15.94 15.82 -24.41
CA LYS A 157 -15.57 16.58 -25.62
C LYS A 157 -15.68 15.74 -26.90
N GLY A 158 -16.24 14.53 -26.80
CA GLY A 158 -16.37 13.59 -27.91
C GLY A 158 -15.03 13.01 -28.37
N ILE A 159 -14.01 12.98 -27.51
CA ILE A 159 -12.71 12.38 -27.78
C ILE A 159 -12.63 11.11 -26.94
N SER A 160 -12.30 9.96 -27.53
CA SER A 160 -12.36 8.63 -26.86
C SER A 160 -13.76 7.99 -26.78
N GLY A 161 -13.78 6.67 -26.59
CA GLY A 161 -14.90 5.76 -26.88
C GLY A 161 -15.96 5.58 -25.80
N GLY A 162 -16.02 6.45 -24.78
CA GLY A 162 -17.05 6.40 -23.73
C GLY A 162 -16.85 5.32 -22.65
N ASP A 163 -15.75 4.56 -22.71
CA ASP A 163 -15.47 3.47 -21.75
C ASP A 163 -15.02 3.97 -20.37
N ARG A 164 -14.68 5.26 -20.21
CA ARG A 164 -14.19 5.80 -18.93
C ARG A 164 -15.23 5.82 -17.85
N MET A 165 -16.49 6.06 -18.20
CA MET A 165 -17.59 5.96 -17.24
C MET A 165 -17.74 4.51 -16.74
N ALA A 166 -17.61 3.53 -17.63
CA ALA A 166 -17.65 2.11 -17.24
C ALA A 166 -16.47 1.74 -16.34
N SER A 167 -15.26 2.20 -16.68
CA SER A 167 -14.05 2.02 -15.87
C SER A 167 -14.19 2.66 -14.49
N MET A 168 -14.70 3.90 -14.42
CA MET A 168 -14.97 4.60 -13.17
C MET A 168 -15.93 3.80 -12.27
N ILE A 169 -17.05 3.33 -12.83
CA ILE A 169 -18.04 2.53 -12.08
C ILE A 169 -17.41 1.24 -11.58
N ARG A 170 -16.62 0.56 -12.43
CA ARG A 170 -15.96 -0.70 -12.05
C ARG A 170 -14.95 -0.51 -10.92
N ASN A 171 -14.06 0.46 -11.04
CA ASN A 171 -13.05 0.76 -10.02
C ASN A 171 -13.71 1.22 -8.70
N THR A 172 -14.85 1.93 -8.78
CA THR A 172 -15.63 2.27 -7.59
C THR A 172 -16.25 1.02 -6.96
N ALA A 173 -16.77 0.09 -7.75
CA ALA A 173 -17.32 -1.17 -7.24
C ALA A 173 -16.26 -1.98 -6.48
N ASP A 174 -15.09 -2.14 -7.09
CA ASP A 174 -13.99 -2.89 -6.49
C ASP A 174 -13.53 -2.22 -5.16
N ALA A 175 -13.51 -0.87 -5.10
CA ALA A 175 -13.24 -0.15 -3.86
C ALA A 175 -14.31 -0.32 -2.78
N VAL A 176 -15.59 -0.36 -3.17
CA VAL A 176 -16.71 -0.55 -2.25
C VAL A 176 -16.68 -1.94 -1.65
N ASP A 177 -16.38 -2.97 -2.43
CA ASP A 177 -16.25 -4.34 -1.93
C ASP A 177 -15.06 -4.48 -0.96
N GLU A 178 -13.92 -3.87 -1.28
CA GLU A 178 -12.77 -3.85 -0.36
C GLU A 178 -13.07 -3.08 0.94
N LEU A 179 -13.81 -1.98 0.85
CA LEU A 179 -14.24 -1.21 2.02
C LEU A 179 -15.18 -2.03 2.93
N LYS A 180 -16.04 -2.89 2.37
CA LYS A 180 -16.89 -3.80 3.16
C LYS A 180 -16.04 -4.80 3.93
N GLU A 181 -15.07 -5.41 3.26
CA GLU A 181 -14.19 -6.42 3.87
C GLU A 181 -13.33 -5.82 4.99
N ARG A 182 -12.82 -4.60 4.78
CA ARG A 182 -11.90 -3.93 5.70
C ARG A 182 -12.58 -2.97 6.67
N GLN A 183 -13.91 -2.85 6.66
CA GLN A 183 -14.64 -1.92 7.54
C GLN A 183 -14.27 -2.10 9.02
N LEU A 184 -14.20 -3.36 9.49
CA LEU A 184 -13.87 -3.65 10.88
C LEU A 184 -12.41 -3.35 11.22
N GLU A 185 -11.49 -3.56 10.27
CA GLU A 185 -10.07 -3.21 10.41
C GLU A 185 -9.91 -1.69 10.59
N LEU A 186 -10.54 -0.91 9.71
CA LEU A 186 -10.53 0.56 9.76
C LEU A 186 -11.16 1.10 11.06
N LEU A 187 -12.23 0.47 11.56
CA LEU A 187 -12.84 0.87 12.83
C LEU A 187 -11.99 0.48 14.05
N ALA A 188 -11.16 -0.54 13.94
CA ALA A 188 -10.27 -0.99 15.01
C ALA A 188 -8.99 -0.13 15.12
N ASP A 189 -8.52 0.44 14.01
CA ASP A 189 -7.34 1.31 14.01
C ASP A 189 -7.66 2.74 14.49
N ARG A 190 -6.99 3.18 15.56
CA ARG A 190 -7.18 4.50 16.17
C ARG A 190 -6.75 5.66 15.29
N ASN A 191 -5.86 5.42 14.32
CA ASN A 191 -5.37 6.44 13.40
C ASN A 191 -6.00 6.33 12.01
N ALA A 192 -7.08 5.55 11.84
CA ALA A 192 -7.77 5.41 10.57
C ALA A 192 -8.59 6.64 10.17
N LEU A 193 -8.88 7.59 11.08
CA LEU A 193 -9.74 8.74 10.77
C LEU A 193 -9.31 9.53 9.51
N PRO A 194 -8.03 9.90 9.32
CA PRO A 194 -7.61 10.58 8.09
C PRO A 194 -7.84 9.73 6.84
N GLN A 195 -7.64 8.41 6.94
CA GLN A 195 -7.85 7.48 5.81
C GLN A 195 -9.34 7.33 5.49
N ILE A 196 -10.18 7.13 6.50
CA ILE A 196 -11.64 7.04 6.35
C ILE A 196 -12.20 8.35 5.79
N GLN A 197 -11.64 9.50 6.19
CA GLN A 197 -12.02 10.80 5.64
C GLN A 197 -11.65 10.90 4.16
N ILE A 198 -10.43 10.53 3.76
CA ILE A 198 -10.02 10.51 2.35
C ILE A 198 -10.95 9.63 1.53
N ILE A 199 -11.28 8.43 2.03
CA ILE A 199 -12.21 7.51 1.36
C ILE A 199 -13.59 8.14 1.21
N ALA A 200 -14.14 8.75 2.27
CA ALA A 200 -15.44 9.40 2.24
C ALA A 200 -15.45 10.61 1.28
N ASP A 201 -14.40 11.44 1.28
CA ASP A 201 -14.28 12.60 0.41
C ASP A 201 -14.17 12.17 -1.07
N LEU A 202 -13.38 11.14 -1.37
CA LEU A 202 -13.26 10.58 -2.73
C LEU A 202 -14.58 9.96 -3.21
N MET A 203 -15.27 9.22 -2.34
CA MET A 203 -16.59 8.66 -2.66
C MET A 203 -17.63 9.76 -2.94
N GLN A 204 -17.61 10.84 -2.14
CA GLN A 204 -18.49 11.97 -2.35
C GLN A 204 -18.18 12.69 -3.67
N GLU A 205 -16.90 12.97 -3.96
CA GLU A 205 -16.47 13.59 -5.21
C GLU A 205 -16.90 12.77 -6.44
N LEU A 206 -16.74 11.44 -6.37
CA LEU A 206 -17.16 10.53 -7.44
C LEU A 206 -18.67 10.49 -7.62
N ASN A 207 -19.42 10.48 -6.52
CA ASN A 207 -20.87 10.54 -6.55
C ASN A 207 -21.38 11.85 -7.17
N ASP A 208 -20.79 12.99 -6.79
CA ASP A 208 -21.16 14.31 -7.32
C ASP A 208 -20.91 14.37 -8.84
N ARG A 209 -19.72 13.95 -9.30
CA ARG A 209 -19.40 13.87 -10.74
C ARG A 209 -20.32 12.91 -11.50
N MET A 210 -20.69 11.79 -10.90
CA MET A 210 -21.64 10.86 -11.52
C MET A 210 -23.02 11.50 -11.64
N ASN A 211 -23.49 12.20 -10.61
CA ASN A 211 -24.78 12.89 -10.61
C ASN A 211 -24.82 14.04 -11.62
N GLU A 212 -23.74 14.81 -11.77
CA GLU A 212 -23.62 15.83 -12.81
C GLU A 212 -23.82 15.25 -14.21
N ARG A 213 -23.23 14.06 -14.47
CA ARG A 213 -23.39 13.35 -15.75
C ARG A 213 -24.76 12.71 -15.93
N LEU A 214 -25.44 12.40 -14.84
CA LEU A 214 -26.79 11.81 -14.85
C LEU A 214 -27.90 12.86 -14.95
N SER A 215 -27.67 14.08 -14.47
CA SER A 215 -28.65 15.18 -14.44
C SER A 215 -29.35 15.43 -15.79
N PRO A 216 -28.68 15.35 -16.96
CA PRO A 216 -29.33 15.48 -18.26
C PRO A 216 -30.39 14.40 -18.56
N PHE A 217 -30.35 13.27 -17.86
CA PHE A 217 -31.24 12.11 -18.07
C PHE A 217 -32.39 12.02 -17.08
N GLU A 218 -32.45 12.89 -16.04
CA GLU A 218 -33.43 12.82 -14.95
C GLU A 218 -34.85 13.29 -15.32
N GLY A 219 -35.05 13.81 -16.54
CA GLY A 219 -36.34 14.37 -16.99
C GLY A 219 -37.02 13.61 -18.14
N VAL A 220 -36.50 12.46 -18.57
CA VAL A 220 -37.08 11.67 -19.67
C VAL A 220 -37.94 10.55 -19.06
N GLU A 221 -39.25 10.53 -19.35
CA GLU A 221 -40.23 9.54 -18.85
C GLU A 221 -39.90 8.07 -19.24
N GLU A 222 -38.81 7.83 -19.96
CA GLU A 222 -38.23 6.51 -20.21
C GLU A 222 -37.20 6.12 -19.14
N ALA A 223 -37.51 6.31 -17.85
CA ALA A 223 -36.60 5.92 -16.75
C ALA A 223 -36.32 4.40 -16.69
N ASP A 224 -37.09 3.58 -17.42
CA ASP A 224 -36.83 2.15 -17.66
C ASP A 224 -35.77 1.90 -18.76
N SER A 225 -35.27 2.94 -19.45
CA SER A 225 -34.28 2.84 -20.54
C SER A 225 -32.90 3.39 -20.17
N LEU A 226 -32.63 3.69 -18.90
CA LEU A 226 -31.26 3.94 -18.42
C LEU A 226 -30.39 2.74 -18.84
N PRO A 227 -29.28 2.94 -19.58
CA PRO A 227 -28.33 1.86 -19.85
C PRO A 227 -28.01 1.12 -18.55
N PRO A 228 -27.94 -0.22 -18.55
CA PRO A 228 -27.72 -1.02 -17.34
C PRO A 228 -26.48 -0.57 -16.54
N LEU A 229 -25.49 0.01 -17.23
CA LEU A 229 -24.31 0.61 -16.64
C LEU A 229 -24.64 1.81 -15.73
N LEU A 230 -25.56 2.71 -16.12
CA LEU A 230 -25.92 3.89 -15.33
C LEU A 230 -26.68 3.51 -14.06
N GLN A 231 -27.57 2.52 -14.16
CA GLN A 231 -28.26 1.98 -13.00
C GLN A 231 -27.27 1.32 -12.02
N GLN A 232 -26.38 0.47 -12.54
CA GLN A 232 -25.31 -0.13 -11.75
C GLN A 232 -24.43 0.93 -11.07
N GLY A 233 -24.09 2.00 -11.80
CA GLY A 233 -23.34 3.13 -11.27
C GLY A 233 -24.04 3.83 -10.11
N ARG A 234 -25.35 4.12 -10.23
CA ARG A 234 -26.15 4.70 -9.14
C ARG A 234 -26.19 3.82 -7.90
N GLU A 235 -26.38 2.51 -8.09
CA GLU A 235 -26.43 1.54 -6.99
C GLU A 235 -25.09 1.46 -6.24
N ILE A 236 -23.97 1.35 -6.97
CA ILE A 236 -22.61 1.30 -6.40
C ILE A 236 -22.29 2.60 -5.66
N MET A 237 -22.60 3.76 -6.24
CA MET A 237 -22.34 5.06 -5.59
C MET A 237 -23.15 5.20 -4.30
N ARG A 238 -24.44 4.82 -4.33
CA ARG A 238 -25.30 4.83 -3.14
C ARG A 238 -24.74 3.92 -2.05
N GLU A 239 -24.39 2.69 -2.39
CA GLU A 239 -23.83 1.71 -1.46
C GLU A 239 -22.49 2.19 -0.88
N GLY A 240 -21.59 2.67 -1.72
CA GLY A 240 -20.30 3.19 -1.30
C GLY A 240 -20.43 4.42 -0.40
N MET A 241 -21.38 5.32 -0.68
CA MET A 241 -21.65 6.48 0.18
C MET A 241 -22.20 6.06 1.54
N GLU A 242 -23.12 5.10 1.56
CA GLU A 242 -23.71 4.54 2.80
C GLU A 242 -22.64 3.89 3.68
N ILE A 243 -21.73 3.11 3.09
CA ILE A 243 -20.68 2.42 3.82
C ILE A 243 -19.59 3.40 4.27
N SER A 244 -19.12 4.30 3.41
CA SER A 244 -18.04 5.25 3.75
C SER A 244 -18.48 6.25 4.83
N LEU A 245 -19.62 6.93 4.66
CA LEU A 245 -20.18 7.81 5.69
C LEU A 245 -20.61 7.04 6.93
N GLY A 246 -21.18 5.85 6.75
CA GLY A 246 -21.55 4.97 7.86
C GLY A 246 -20.33 4.61 8.71
N THR A 247 -19.20 4.30 8.08
CA THR A 247 -17.93 3.99 8.76
C THR A 247 -17.37 5.22 9.46
N LEU A 248 -17.35 6.38 8.80
CA LEU A 248 -16.93 7.64 9.40
C LEU A 248 -17.78 8.00 10.63
N ASN A 249 -19.10 7.90 10.51
CA ASN A 249 -20.03 8.18 11.60
C ASN A 249 -19.87 7.19 12.76
N LYS A 250 -19.72 5.89 12.48
CA LYS A 250 -19.42 4.87 13.50
C LYS A 250 -18.13 5.19 14.22
N PHE A 251 -17.06 5.55 13.49
CA PHE A 251 -15.78 5.92 14.07
C PHE A 251 -15.91 7.14 14.99
N LEU A 252 -16.57 8.21 14.52
CA LEU A 252 -16.85 9.40 15.32
C LEU A 252 -17.69 9.08 16.56
N HIS A 253 -18.68 8.19 16.43
CA HIS A 253 -19.51 7.75 17.55
C HIS A 253 -18.68 6.97 18.58
N PHE A 254 -17.82 6.04 18.15
CA PHE A 254 -16.90 5.33 19.04
C PHE A 254 -15.91 6.29 19.72
N ALA A 255 -15.37 7.27 18.99
CA ALA A 255 -14.49 8.29 19.56
C ALA A 255 -15.22 9.14 20.61
N ARG A 256 -16.49 9.50 20.39
CA ARG A 256 -17.33 10.21 21.37
C ARG A 256 -17.68 9.34 22.57
N LEU A 257 -18.00 8.06 22.37
CA LEU A 257 -18.27 7.10 23.45
C LEU A 257 -17.07 6.90 24.37
N GLN A 258 -15.85 6.99 23.84
CA GLN A 258 -14.63 6.97 24.66
C GLN A 258 -14.49 8.21 25.55
N GLN A 259 -15.14 9.32 25.19
CA GLN A 259 -15.09 10.60 25.90
C GLN A 259 -16.27 10.81 26.87
N THR A 260 -17.33 10.00 26.78
CA THR A 260 -18.50 10.09 27.67
C THR A 260 -18.35 9.24 28.94
N GLU A 261 -19.16 9.56 29.96
CA GLU A 261 -19.18 8.87 31.26
C GLU A 261 -19.51 7.37 31.17
N ILE A 262 -20.02 6.87 30.03
CA ILE A 262 -20.27 5.44 29.76
C ILE A 262 -18.98 4.62 29.89
N ARG A 263 -17.80 5.19 29.60
CA ARG A 263 -16.49 4.53 29.84
C ARG A 263 -16.28 4.19 31.33
N THR A 264 -16.86 4.96 32.24
CA THR A 264 -16.75 4.72 33.68
C THR A 264 -17.71 3.65 34.19
N GLU A 265 -18.87 3.48 33.54
CA GLU A 265 -19.85 2.43 33.86
C GLU A 265 -19.48 1.07 33.25
N ILE A 266 -18.89 1.06 32.06
CA ILE A 266 -18.53 -0.15 31.34
C ILE A 266 -17.05 -0.44 31.50
N SER A 267 -16.69 -1.36 32.41
CA SER A 267 -15.31 -1.85 32.54
C SER A 267 -14.94 -2.70 31.32
N PRO A 268 -14.01 -2.26 30.45
CA PRO A 268 -13.61 -3.02 29.26
C PRO A 268 -12.95 -4.35 29.62
N GLN A 269 -12.26 -4.39 30.76
CA GLN A 269 -11.66 -5.62 31.28
C GLN A 269 -12.71 -6.62 31.77
N ALA A 270 -13.80 -6.14 32.40
CA ALA A 270 -14.91 -7.00 32.79
C ALA A 270 -15.61 -7.61 31.57
N ILE A 271 -15.87 -6.80 30.53
CA ILE A 271 -16.44 -7.30 29.27
C ILE A 271 -15.50 -8.29 28.59
N ARG A 272 -14.20 -7.98 28.48
CA ARG A 272 -13.23 -8.89 27.86
C ARG A 272 -13.13 -10.22 28.61
N ARG A 273 -13.06 -10.17 29.94
CA ARG A 273 -13.02 -11.36 30.79
C ARG A 273 -14.30 -12.17 30.65
N TYR A 274 -15.45 -11.50 30.59
CA TYR A 274 -16.74 -12.13 30.34
C TYR A 274 -16.79 -12.83 28.97
N ILE A 275 -16.40 -12.15 27.88
CA ILE A 275 -16.37 -12.75 26.54
C ILE A 275 -15.45 -13.98 26.50
N ILE A 276 -14.24 -13.89 27.06
CA ILE A 276 -13.29 -15.01 27.12
C ILE A 276 -13.89 -16.17 27.93
N GLN A 277 -14.46 -15.90 29.10
CA GLN A 277 -15.05 -16.92 29.96
C GLN A 277 -16.33 -17.55 29.38
N SER A 278 -17.09 -16.79 28.59
CA SER A 278 -18.30 -17.26 27.92
C SER A 278 -18.00 -18.12 26.68
N PHE A 279 -16.82 -17.96 26.05
CA PHE A 279 -16.34 -18.80 24.93
C PHE A 279 -15.53 -20.01 25.41
N ASP A 280 -14.50 -19.79 26.23
CA ASP A 280 -13.62 -20.85 26.77
C ASP A 280 -14.08 -21.26 28.17
N LYS A 281 -15.24 -21.93 28.22
CA LYS A 281 -15.82 -22.37 29.50
C LYS A 281 -15.00 -23.54 30.08
N ALA A 282 -14.35 -23.31 31.23
CA ALA A 282 -13.87 -24.41 32.07
C ALA A 282 -15.06 -25.27 32.51
N THR A 283 -14.89 -26.60 32.53
CA THR A 283 -15.99 -27.59 32.69
C THR A 283 -16.84 -27.38 33.95
N ASP A 284 -16.31 -26.69 34.97
CA ASP A 284 -16.96 -26.39 36.26
C ASP A 284 -17.46 -24.93 36.42
N SER A 285 -17.49 -24.12 35.34
CA SER A 285 -17.97 -22.73 35.43
C SER A 285 -19.50 -22.63 35.38
N GLU A 286 -20.11 -21.93 36.35
CA GLU A 286 -21.55 -21.60 36.35
C GLU A 286 -21.90 -20.44 35.40
N GLN A 287 -20.91 -19.81 34.75
CA GLN A 287 -21.18 -18.66 33.89
C GLN A 287 -21.89 -19.09 32.60
N PRO A 288 -22.93 -18.35 32.16
CA PRO A 288 -23.67 -18.69 30.97
C PRO A 288 -22.83 -18.43 29.70
N ARG A 289 -22.95 -19.32 28.71
CA ARG A 289 -22.36 -19.19 27.38
C ARG A 289 -23.06 -18.10 26.58
N GLY A 290 -22.41 -17.58 25.55
CA GLY A 290 -22.99 -16.54 24.68
C GLY A 290 -24.41 -16.85 24.19
N HIS A 291 -24.68 -18.11 23.81
CA HIS A 291 -26.03 -18.54 23.40
C HIS A 291 -27.02 -18.66 24.57
N GLU A 292 -26.56 -19.03 25.77
CA GLU A 292 -27.41 -19.09 26.97
C GLU A 292 -27.83 -17.68 27.42
N ILE A 293 -26.93 -16.71 27.28
CA ILE A 293 -27.19 -15.29 27.55
C ILE A 293 -28.20 -14.73 26.56
N LEU A 294 -27.98 -14.95 25.27
CA LEU A 294 -28.90 -14.47 24.22
C LEU A 294 -30.28 -15.13 24.33
N SER A 295 -30.33 -16.44 24.59
CA SER A 295 -31.58 -17.15 24.87
C SER A 295 -32.30 -16.64 26.13
N PHE A 296 -31.55 -16.17 27.13
CA PHE A 296 -32.12 -15.56 28.33
C PHE A 296 -32.65 -14.14 28.09
N LEU A 297 -32.03 -13.38 27.19
CA LEU A 297 -32.50 -12.07 26.77
C LEU A 297 -33.77 -12.16 25.91
N GLU A 298 -33.95 -13.25 25.17
CA GLU A 298 -35.17 -13.52 24.38
C GLU A 298 -36.39 -14.01 25.20
N GLN A 299 -36.35 -13.92 26.54
CA GLN A 299 -37.43 -14.39 27.42
C GLN A 299 -38.67 -13.49 27.47
N ASP A 300 -38.86 -12.59 26.49
CA ASP A 300 -40.06 -11.75 26.34
C ASP A 300 -40.30 -10.90 27.59
N ARG A 301 -39.23 -10.28 28.12
CA ARG A 301 -39.30 -9.46 29.33
C ARG A 301 -39.92 -8.10 29.05
N VAL A 302 -39.89 -7.68 27.78
CA VAL A 302 -40.56 -6.49 27.28
C VAL A 302 -41.62 -6.92 26.24
N PRO A 303 -42.88 -6.45 26.34
CA PRO A 303 -43.93 -6.85 25.41
C PRO A 303 -43.57 -6.47 23.95
N GLY A 304 -43.42 -7.47 23.07
CA GLY A 304 -43.14 -7.29 21.64
C GLY A 304 -41.72 -7.70 21.20
N GLU A 305 -40.86 -8.11 22.12
CA GLU A 305 -39.46 -8.50 21.89
C GLU A 305 -39.32 -9.72 20.97
N ARG A 306 -40.30 -10.63 20.97
CA ARG A 306 -40.35 -11.82 20.08
C ARG A 306 -40.36 -11.54 18.57
N LEU A 307 -40.68 -10.32 18.11
CA LEU A 307 -40.75 -10.00 16.68
C LEU A 307 -39.41 -9.52 16.09
N ASP A 308 -38.44 -9.14 16.93
CA ASP A 308 -37.11 -8.67 16.51
C ASP A 308 -36.03 -9.77 16.53
N GLY A 309 -36.42 -11.01 16.82
CA GLY A 309 -35.53 -12.18 16.93
C GLY A 309 -34.96 -12.61 15.57
N MET A 310 -33.83 -12.03 15.19
CA MET A 310 -33.02 -12.40 14.04
C MET A 310 -32.26 -13.71 14.31
N TRP A 311 -32.94 -14.84 14.43
CA TRP A 311 -32.33 -16.18 14.29
C TRP A 311 -33.33 -17.20 13.71
N VAL A 312 -33.17 -17.48 12.42
CA VAL A 312 -33.63 -18.74 11.82
C VAL A 312 -32.56 -19.78 12.15
N PRO A 313 -32.88 -20.90 12.82
CA PRO A 313 -31.87 -21.93 13.07
C PRO A 313 -31.34 -22.45 11.73
N VAL A 314 -30.02 -22.37 11.56
CA VAL A 314 -29.30 -22.99 10.45
C VAL A 314 -29.74 -24.45 10.40
N GLN A 315 -30.37 -24.85 9.30
CA GLN A 315 -30.56 -26.26 9.00
C GLN A 315 -29.17 -26.86 8.91
N PHE A 316 -28.78 -27.68 9.89
CA PHE A 316 -27.61 -28.52 9.75
C PHE A 316 -27.69 -29.20 8.38
N ALA A 317 -26.60 -29.19 7.62
CA ALA A 317 -26.52 -29.91 6.37
C ALA A 317 -27.09 -31.32 6.61
N SER A 318 -28.12 -31.67 5.83
CA SER A 318 -28.77 -32.98 5.92
C SER A 318 -27.69 -34.07 5.99
N PRO A 319 -27.79 -35.06 6.89
CA PRO A 319 -26.79 -36.11 7.00
C PRO A 319 -26.52 -36.69 5.61
N VAL A 320 -25.24 -36.74 5.24
CA VAL A 320 -24.81 -37.23 3.92
C VAL A 320 -25.45 -38.60 3.72
N SER A 321 -26.27 -38.73 2.68
CA SER A 321 -27.00 -39.97 2.47
C SER A 321 -26.01 -41.10 2.20
N ASN A 322 -26.33 -42.32 2.65
CA ASN A 322 -25.51 -43.50 2.33
C ASN A 322 -25.34 -43.69 0.81
N LEU A 323 -26.28 -43.17 0.01
CA LEU A 323 -26.19 -43.12 -1.45
C LEU A 323 -25.07 -42.19 -1.93
N GLN A 324 -24.97 -40.98 -1.37
CA GLN A 324 -23.89 -40.04 -1.69
C GLN A 324 -22.51 -40.56 -1.25
N LEU A 325 -22.45 -41.23 -0.09
CA LEU A 325 -21.22 -41.92 0.34
C LEU A 325 -20.84 -43.04 -0.65
N ALA A 326 -21.81 -43.86 -1.05
CA ALA A 326 -21.58 -44.94 -2.02
C ALA A 326 -21.19 -44.43 -3.41
N ASP A 327 -21.76 -43.31 -3.86
CA ASP A 327 -21.40 -42.67 -5.13
C ASP A 327 -20.00 -42.06 -5.07
N THR A 328 -19.63 -41.45 -3.93
CA THR A 328 -18.30 -40.86 -3.73
C THR A 328 -17.22 -41.94 -3.65
N VAL A 329 -17.46 -43.04 -2.94
CA VAL A 329 -16.56 -44.20 -2.90
C VAL A 329 -16.39 -44.77 -4.31
N ARG A 330 -17.48 -44.95 -5.06
CA ARG A 330 -17.43 -45.45 -6.45
C ARG A 330 -16.67 -44.51 -7.38
N TYR A 331 -16.83 -43.20 -7.20
CA TYR A 331 -16.08 -42.18 -7.96
C TYR A 331 -14.58 -42.26 -7.67
N LEU A 332 -14.19 -42.38 -6.39
CA LEU A 332 -12.79 -42.50 -5.98
C LEU A 332 -12.16 -43.82 -6.46
N GLU A 333 -12.90 -44.93 -6.40
CA GLU A 333 -12.44 -46.24 -6.90
C GLU A 333 -12.29 -46.26 -8.44
N GLY A 334 -13.12 -45.49 -9.15
CA GLY A 334 -13.09 -45.39 -10.61
C GLY A 334 -12.26 -44.22 -11.16
N TYR A 335 -11.62 -43.44 -10.28
CA TYR A 335 -10.89 -42.24 -10.70
C TYR A 335 -9.57 -42.62 -11.39
N VAL A 336 -9.56 -42.51 -12.72
CA VAL A 336 -8.32 -42.55 -13.51
C VAL A 336 -7.85 -41.11 -13.71
N PRO A 337 -6.72 -40.70 -13.10
CA PRO A 337 -6.20 -39.36 -13.28
C PRO A 337 -5.86 -39.13 -14.76
N LYS A 338 -6.41 -38.07 -15.35
CA LYS A 338 -5.98 -37.60 -16.68
C LYS A 338 -4.60 -36.96 -16.53
N ALA A 339 -3.55 -37.75 -16.71
CA ALA A 339 -2.20 -37.26 -16.89
C ALA A 339 -2.00 -36.94 -18.37
N GLU A 340 -2.11 -35.66 -18.75
CA GLU A 340 -1.51 -35.20 -20.00
C GLU A 340 0.03 -35.27 -19.86
N PRO A 341 0.76 -35.76 -20.87
CA PRO A 341 2.21 -35.81 -20.81
C PRO A 341 2.78 -34.39 -20.67
N ILE A 342 3.60 -34.19 -19.64
CA ILE A 342 4.32 -32.95 -19.40
C ILE A 342 5.22 -32.72 -20.62
N LEU A 343 4.89 -31.72 -21.44
CA LEU A 343 5.76 -31.24 -22.50
C LEU A 343 7.03 -30.68 -21.85
N GLU A 344 8.17 -31.28 -22.17
CA GLU A 344 9.50 -30.81 -21.77
C GLU A 344 9.65 -29.34 -22.16
N ARG A 345 9.59 -28.44 -21.18
CA ARG A 345 9.89 -27.03 -21.38
C ARG A 345 11.39 -26.92 -21.57
N LEU A 346 11.82 -26.49 -22.76
CA LEU A 346 13.17 -25.99 -22.99
C LEU A 346 13.48 -24.91 -21.95
N GLU A 347 14.43 -25.18 -21.07
CA GLU A 347 14.91 -24.22 -20.09
C GLU A 347 15.50 -23.01 -20.83
N PRO A 348 15.00 -21.78 -20.60
CA PRO A 348 15.60 -20.60 -21.18
C PRO A 348 16.99 -20.38 -20.59
N ASP A 349 17.96 -20.12 -21.46
CA ASP A 349 19.34 -19.82 -21.07
C ASP A 349 19.38 -18.41 -20.46
N TYR A 350 19.55 -18.34 -19.14
CA TYR A 350 19.62 -17.08 -18.41
C TYR A 350 21.06 -16.54 -18.45
N PRO A 351 21.25 -15.24 -18.70
CA PRO A 351 22.56 -14.62 -18.50
C PRO A 351 22.98 -14.82 -17.04
N LYS A 352 24.22 -15.27 -16.82
CA LYS A 352 24.78 -15.51 -15.48
C LYS A 352 24.60 -14.27 -14.61
N ALA A 353 23.85 -14.45 -13.52
CA ALA A 353 23.66 -13.44 -12.50
C ALA A 353 25.00 -13.04 -11.90
N GLU A 354 25.14 -11.77 -11.50
CA GLU A 354 26.20 -11.37 -10.59
C GLU A 354 26.06 -12.20 -9.31
N GLU A 355 27.06 -13.03 -9.03
CA GLU A 355 27.09 -13.88 -7.85
C GLU A 355 27.31 -12.98 -6.62
N TRP A 356 26.22 -12.53 -6.02
CA TRP A 356 26.26 -12.00 -4.67
C TRP A 356 26.54 -13.17 -3.74
N THR A 357 27.44 -12.96 -2.80
CA THR A 357 27.68 -13.97 -1.75
C THR A 357 26.42 -14.14 -0.91
N GLU A 358 26.22 -15.34 -0.34
CA GLU A 358 25.03 -15.64 0.49
C GLU A 358 24.89 -14.65 1.66
N ASP A 359 26.02 -14.17 2.18
CA ASP A 359 26.09 -13.13 3.21
C ASP A 359 25.64 -11.75 2.71
N GLU A 360 26.00 -11.36 1.48
CA GLU A 360 25.58 -10.10 0.88
C GLU A 360 24.09 -10.08 0.54
N ILE A 361 23.56 -11.21 0.07
CA ILE A 361 22.11 -11.41 -0.17
C ILE A 361 21.36 -11.31 1.16
N GLY A 362 21.84 -12.01 2.19
CA GLY A 362 21.24 -11.98 3.53
C GLY A 362 21.20 -10.57 4.12
N LEU A 363 22.29 -9.80 3.97
CA LEU A 363 22.38 -8.44 4.51
C LEU A 363 21.50 -7.45 3.73
N HIS A 364 21.40 -7.61 2.40
CA HIS A 364 20.50 -6.79 1.58
C HIS A 364 19.03 -7.10 1.84
N LEU A 365 18.65 -8.38 1.94
CA LEU A 365 17.29 -8.78 2.29
C LEU A 365 16.91 -8.31 3.68
N ALA A 366 17.78 -8.48 4.68
CA ALA A 366 17.55 -7.99 6.04
C ALA A 366 17.37 -6.46 6.08
N ARG A 367 18.13 -5.71 5.27
CA ARG A 367 17.96 -4.24 5.16
C ARG A 367 16.62 -3.88 4.52
N MET A 368 16.20 -4.59 3.47
CA MET A 368 14.91 -4.34 2.81
C MET A 368 13.73 -4.70 3.72
N GLU A 369 13.79 -5.86 4.38
CA GLU A 369 12.80 -6.28 5.38
C GLU A 369 12.70 -5.27 6.52
N TRP A 370 13.84 -4.75 6.99
CA TRP A 370 13.87 -3.71 8.01
C TRP A 370 13.23 -2.39 7.55
N GLN A 371 13.52 -1.95 6.32
CA GLN A 371 12.90 -0.76 5.75
C GLN A 371 11.37 -0.91 5.62
N LEU A 372 10.90 -2.06 5.14
CA LEU A 372 9.47 -2.38 5.06
C LEU A 372 8.81 -2.43 6.44
N THR A 373 9.50 -2.98 7.44
CA THR A 373 9.01 -3.03 8.83
C THR A 373 8.92 -1.63 9.44
N LYS A 374 9.89 -0.76 9.15
CA LYS A 374 9.92 0.64 9.61
C LYS A 374 8.81 1.50 9.00
N GLU A 375 8.42 1.24 7.75
CA GLU A 375 7.27 1.91 7.13
C GLU A 375 5.93 1.48 7.72
N ARG A 376 5.83 0.22 8.19
CA ARG A 376 4.60 -0.36 8.78
C ARG A 376 4.46 -0.09 10.28
N ILE A 377 5.57 -0.06 11.01
CA ILE A 377 5.59 0.09 12.48
C ILE A 377 6.43 1.32 12.83
N ARG A 378 5.84 2.26 13.57
CA ARG A 378 6.55 3.46 14.06
C ARG A 378 7.59 3.08 15.12
N THR A 379 8.84 2.89 14.71
CA THR A 379 9.97 2.55 15.61
C THR A 379 10.80 3.75 16.05
N ASP A 380 10.58 4.93 15.45
CA ASP A 380 11.46 6.09 15.58
C ASP A 380 11.69 6.57 17.02
N GLU A 381 10.66 6.52 17.86
CA GLU A 381 10.75 7.02 19.23
C GLU A 381 11.54 6.08 20.15
N VAL A 382 11.35 4.76 19.99
CA VAL A 382 12.13 3.73 20.68
C VAL A 382 13.59 3.74 20.22
N GLU A 383 13.83 3.89 18.90
CA GLU A 383 15.18 4.06 18.34
C GLU A 383 15.87 5.31 18.90
N ARG A 384 15.16 6.44 18.99
CA ARG A 384 15.69 7.70 19.50
C ARG A 384 16.14 7.59 20.96
N ILE A 385 15.40 6.84 21.77
CA ILE A 385 15.74 6.62 23.18
C ILE A 385 16.92 5.65 23.31
N LEU A 386 16.93 4.57 22.53
CA LEU A 386 18.06 3.63 22.46
C LEU A 386 19.33 4.24 21.85
N GLN A 387 19.21 5.27 21.01
CA GLN A 387 20.35 6.07 20.52
C GLN A 387 20.95 6.96 21.62
N LYS A 388 20.11 7.45 22.54
CA LYS A 388 20.56 8.30 23.66
C LYS A 388 21.08 7.48 24.85
N ARG A 389 20.57 6.26 25.03
CA ARG A 389 20.94 5.34 26.10
C ARG A 389 21.09 3.94 25.50
N GLU A 390 22.33 3.45 25.41
CA GLU A 390 22.64 2.17 24.76
C GLU A 390 21.95 0.96 25.40
N ALA A 391 21.58 1.08 26.68
CA ALA A 391 20.85 0.07 27.44
C ALA A 391 19.77 0.74 28.31
N VAL A 392 18.52 0.26 28.20
CA VAL A 392 17.38 0.76 28.97
C VAL A 392 16.51 -0.41 29.40
N GLY A 393 16.07 -0.43 30.67
CA GLY A 393 15.09 -1.41 31.15
C GLY A 393 13.79 -1.31 30.35
N LEU A 394 13.22 -2.46 29.97
CA LEU A 394 12.07 -2.53 29.06
C LEU A 394 10.88 -1.67 29.53
N GLU A 395 10.57 -1.68 30.82
CA GLU A 395 9.48 -0.89 31.39
C GLU A 395 9.72 0.62 31.26
N LYS A 396 10.95 1.05 31.54
CA LYS A 396 11.35 2.45 31.39
C LYS A 396 11.40 2.89 29.93
N LEU A 397 11.82 2.01 29.03
CA LEU A 397 11.82 2.26 27.59
C LEU A 397 10.39 2.41 27.06
N VAL A 398 9.47 1.55 27.51
CA VAL A 398 8.06 1.61 27.13
C VAL A 398 7.37 2.86 27.70
N LEU A 399 7.72 3.28 28.92
CA LEU A 399 7.19 4.51 29.53
C LEU A 399 7.80 5.79 28.95
N GLU A 400 9.08 5.78 28.57
CA GLU A 400 9.74 6.94 27.95
C GLU A 400 9.40 7.07 26.45
N ALA A 401 9.21 5.95 25.74
CA ALA A 401 8.86 5.93 24.32
C ALA A 401 7.35 6.02 24.04
N GLY A 402 6.55 5.52 24.98
CA GLY A 402 5.09 5.61 24.96
C GLY A 402 4.55 6.68 25.90
N SER A 403 3.24 6.67 26.11
CA SER A 403 2.59 7.45 27.17
C SER A 403 2.15 6.56 28.33
N GLU A 404 1.55 7.15 29.37
CA GLU A 404 0.96 6.43 30.51
C GLU A 404 -0.22 5.51 30.12
N ASN A 405 -0.63 5.50 28.84
CA ASN A 405 -1.75 4.73 28.31
C ASN A 405 -1.34 3.36 27.73
N TRP A 406 -2.18 2.33 27.93
CA TRP A 406 -1.93 0.94 27.50
C TRP A 406 -1.69 0.78 25.99
N SER A 407 -2.35 1.57 25.15
CA SER A 407 -2.17 1.51 23.70
C SER A 407 -0.77 1.93 23.26
N ASP A 408 -0.23 2.94 23.92
CA ASP A 408 1.08 3.49 23.56
C ASP A 408 2.17 2.60 24.11
N ALA A 409 1.90 1.92 25.23
CA ALA A 409 2.69 0.82 25.71
C ALA A 409 2.73 -0.36 24.73
N LEU A 410 1.57 -0.74 24.17
CA LEU A 410 1.48 -1.80 23.17
C LEU A 410 2.26 -1.41 21.90
N ASN A 411 2.14 -0.18 21.44
CA ASN A 411 2.90 0.33 20.29
C ASN A 411 4.40 0.36 20.55
N ALA A 412 4.82 0.78 21.75
CA ALA A 412 6.23 0.74 22.15
C ALA A 412 6.74 -0.71 22.25
N LEU A 413 5.94 -1.65 22.75
CA LEU A 413 6.28 -3.08 22.77
C LEU A 413 6.35 -3.69 21.38
N LEU A 414 5.46 -3.30 20.46
CA LEU A 414 5.51 -3.70 19.05
C LEU A 414 6.73 -3.11 18.34
N ALA A 415 7.10 -1.86 18.65
CA ALA A 415 8.31 -1.25 18.14
C ALA A 415 9.57 -1.94 18.69
N VAL A 416 9.59 -2.31 19.98
CA VAL A 416 10.68 -3.09 20.59
C VAL A 416 10.74 -4.49 19.98
N SER A 417 9.60 -5.17 19.77
CA SER A 417 9.60 -6.51 19.16
C SER A 417 10.05 -6.47 17.70
N ALA A 418 9.68 -5.42 16.95
CA ALA A 418 10.17 -5.17 15.61
C ALA A 418 11.68 -4.95 15.61
N LEU A 419 12.21 -4.11 16.52
CA LEU A 419 13.65 -3.87 16.66
C LEU A 419 14.42 -5.14 17.03
N VAL A 420 13.85 -6.00 17.86
CA VAL A 420 14.45 -7.30 18.24
C VAL A 420 14.38 -8.29 17.08
N GLY A 421 13.25 -8.37 16.38
CA GLY A 421 13.07 -9.21 15.19
C GLY A 421 13.97 -8.80 14.03
N GLY A 422 14.22 -7.50 13.88
CA GLY A 422 15.15 -6.93 12.90
C GLY A 422 16.62 -6.92 13.35
N GLN A 423 16.97 -7.60 14.44
CA GLN A 423 18.32 -7.68 15.03
C GLN A 423 18.98 -6.33 15.36
N GLN A 424 18.20 -5.24 15.44
CA GLN A 424 18.69 -3.90 15.81
C GLN A 424 18.85 -3.75 17.33
N ALA A 425 18.11 -4.55 18.10
CA ALA A 425 18.17 -4.59 19.56
C ALA A 425 18.10 -6.04 20.09
N ALA A 426 18.59 -6.27 21.30
CA ALA A 426 18.53 -7.55 22.02
C ALA A 426 17.94 -7.32 23.42
N ILE A 427 17.11 -8.27 23.88
CA ILE A 427 16.61 -8.28 25.26
C ILE A 427 17.49 -9.24 26.06
N GLU A 428 18.29 -8.70 26.96
CA GLU A 428 19.13 -9.46 27.88
C GLU A 428 18.50 -9.45 29.27
N ARG A 429 18.67 -10.56 29.99
CA ARG A 429 18.20 -10.70 31.38
C ARG A 429 19.38 -10.47 32.31
N GLU A 430 19.33 -9.41 33.12
CA GLU A 430 20.40 -9.16 34.10
C GLU A 430 20.36 -10.19 35.24
N GLU A 431 21.39 -11.04 35.29
CA GLU A 431 21.69 -11.92 36.43
C GLU A 431 22.67 -11.23 37.38
N GLY A 432 22.21 -10.19 38.06
CA GLY A 432 23.01 -9.50 39.08
C GLY A 432 22.46 -8.13 39.36
N GLY A 433 21.99 -7.92 40.59
CA GLY A 433 21.39 -6.65 40.99
C GLY A 433 22.37 -5.49 40.87
N ALA A 434 22.16 -4.65 39.86
CA ALA A 434 22.55 -3.27 39.92
C ALA A 434 21.31 -2.49 40.40
N GLU A 435 21.32 -2.10 41.68
CA GLU A 435 20.54 -0.95 42.13
C GLU A 435 20.76 0.17 41.11
N HIS A 436 19.72 0.69 40.45
CA HIS A 436 19.65 2.09 40.03
C HIS A 436 18.19 2.48 39.67
N ALA A 437 17.68 3.38 40.52
CA ALA A 437 16.60 4.33 40.32
C ALA A 437 15.16 3.79 40.32
N GLN A 438 14.55 3.88 41.51
CA GLN A 438 13.12 4.07 41.73
C GLN A 438 12.49 4.88 40.59
N ALA A 439 11.60 4.25 39.82
CA ALA A 439 10.70 4.99 38.95
C ALA A 439 9.90 5.97 39.82
N PRO A 440 9.74 7.24 39.43
CA PRO A 440 8.82 8.12 40.14
C PRO A 440 7.42 7.48 40.12
N GLU A 441 6.73 7.49 41.25
CA GLU A 441 5.33 7.03 41.35
C GLU A 441 4.42 7.96 40.52
N THR A 442 4.45 7.82 39.20
CA THR A 442 3.43 8.37 38.31
C THR A 442 2.23 7.43 38.31
N ARG A 443 1.02 8.00 38.36
CA ARG A 443 -0.25 7.27 38.38
C ARG A 443 -0.47 6.58 37.02
N THR A 444 0.15 5.42 36.83
CA THR A 444 0.03 4.61 35.61
C THR A 444 -1.31 3.86 35.62
N GLU A 445 -2.07 3.88 34.52
CA GLU A 445 -3.31 3.08 34.39
C GLU A 445 -3.04 1.57 34.24
N TRP A 446 -1.79 1.18 33.96
CA TRP A 446 -1.38 -0.20 33.71
C TRP A 446 0.07 -0.43 34.16
N GLN A 447 0.41 -1.68 34.54
CA GLN A 447 1.77 -2.12 34.85
C GLN A 447 2.00 -3.53 34.29
N LEU A 448 3.23 -3.82 33.85
CA LEU A 448 3.62 -5.17 33.40
C LEU A 448 3.67 -6.11 34.61
N MET A 449 2.71 -7.01 34.77
CA MET A 449 2.62 -7.91 35.93
C MET A 449 3.62 -9.07 35.92
N ASN A 450 4.75 -8.97 35.21
CA ASN A 450 5.71 -10.04 35.15
C ASN A 450 6.71 -9.89 36.29
N LYS A 451 6.87 -10.91 37.16
CA LYS A 451 7.81 -10.93 38.32
C LYS A 451 9.30 -10.86 37.94
N GLY A 452 9.62 -10.38 36.74
CA GLY A 452 10.96 -10.14 36.23
C GLY A 452 11.02 -9.11 35.10
N GLY A 453 9.99 -8.25 34.92
CA GLY A 453 9.99 -7.17 33.93
C GLY A 453 11.08 -6.13 34.17
N GLU A 454 11.35 -5.84 35.45
CA GLU A 454 12.48 -5.00 35.90
C GLU A 454 13.87 -5.57 35.54
N LYS A 455 13.98 -6.86 35.17
CA LYS A 455 15.26 -7.52 34.87
C LYS A 455 15.57 -7.63 33.37
N ASN A 456 14.65 -7.20 32.51
CA ASN A 456 14.83 -7.28 31.06
C ASN A 456 15.35 -5.94 30.54
N VAL A 457 16.60 -5.92 30.10
CA VAL A 457 17.27 -4.74 29.56
C VAL A 457 17.30 -4.86 28.03
N VAL A 458 16.81 -3.83 27.35
CA VAL A 458 16.91 -3.73 25.89
C VAL A 458 18.21 -3.03 25.55
N ARG A 459 19.10 -3.72 24.84
CA ARG A 459 20.40 -3.21 24.39
C ARG A 459 20.44 -3.11 22.88
N ARG A 460 21.02 -2.05 22.34
CA ARG A 460 21.22 -1.91 20.88
C ARG A 460 22.35 -2.84 20.40
N THR A 461 22.12 -3.55 19.30
CA THR A 461 23.08 -4.55 18.77
C THR A 461 23.96 -4.03 17.62
N GLY A 462 23.93 -2.73 17.32
CA GLY A 462 24.57 -2.16 16.11
C GLY A 462 25.22 -0.79 16.31
N GLY A 463 26.30 -0.73 17.09
CA GLY A 463 27.00 0.51 17.44
C GLY A 463 28.52 0.39 17.62
N GLN A 464 29.23 -0.37 16.78
CA GLN A 464 30.69 -0.25 16.67
C GLN A 464 31.13 -0.34 15.22
N LEU A 465 31.18 0.83 14.57
CA LEU A 465 32.05 1.07 13.42
C LEU A 465 32.44 2.55 13.44
N GLN A 466 33.13 2.98 14.52
CA GLN A 466 34.03 4.13 14.47
C GLN A 466 35.00 4.15 15.67
N GLN A 467 36.28 4.07 15.32
CA GLN A 467 37.49 4.43 16.07
C GLN A 467 38.05 3.46 17.13
N SER A 468 39.09 2.73 16.71
CA SER A 468 40.41 2.84 17.36
C SER A 468 41.50 2.41 16.38
N ALA A 469 42.01 3.37 15.62
CA ALA A 469 43.39 3.31 15.14
C ALA A 469 44.29 3.81 16.27
N ALA A 470 44.96 2.91 16.98
CA ALA A 470 46.28 3.12 17.59
C ALA A 470 46.70 1.90 18.41
N GLY A 471 47.64 1.13 17.84
CA GLY A 471 48.82 0.58 18.53
C GLY A 471 48.62 -0.35 19.72
N SER A 472 48.92 -1.64 19.51
CA SER A 472 50.07 -2.31 20.14
C SER A 472 49.99 -3.79 19.84
N ASP A 473 51.08 -4.32 19.30
CA ASP A 473 51.65 -5.66 19.53
C ASP A 473 52.54 -5.94 18.31
N GLY A 474 53.86 -5.89 18.44
CA GLY A 474 54.59 -6.64 19.44
C GLY A 474 55.09 -7.89 18.74
N ALA A 475 56.21 -7.74 18.02
CA ALA A 475 56.90 -8.86 17.40
C ALA A 475 57.25 -9.94 18.44
N PRO A 476 57.05 -11.23 18.15
CA PRO A 476 57.78 -12.27 18.83
C PRO A 476 59.11 -12.48 18.09
N ASP A 477 60.19 -12.00 18.70
CA ASP A 477 61.55 -12.37 18.36
C ASP A 477 61.97 -13.58 19.21
N GLY A 478 62.68 -14.52 18.61
CA GLY A 478 63.29 -15.69 19.26
C GLY A 478 62.62 -17.02 18.91
N GLY A 479 63.24 -17.93 18.16
CA GLY A 479 64.56 -17.92 17.57
C GLY A 479 64.80 -19.26 16.88
N ALA A 480 65.28 -19.20 15.63
CA ALA A 480 65.99 -20.29 14.99
C ALA A 480 67.42 -19.81 14.76
N GLN A 481 68.37 -20.36 15.52
CA GLN A 481 69.77 -20.34 15.13
C GLN A 481 70.31 -21.76 15.07
N SER A 482 70.83 -22.10 13.90
CA SER A 482 71.94 -23.03 13.76
C SER A 482 72.72 -22.61 12.52
N ARG A 483 73.94 -22.11 12.79
CA ARG A 483 75.06 -21.73 11.91
C ARG A 483 75.18 -20.27 11.51
#